data_AF-A0A3C1BQH5-F1
#
_entry.id   AF-A0A3C1BQH5-F1
#
_cell.length_a   1.000
_cell.length_b   1.000
_cell.length_c   1.000
_cell.angle_alpha   90.00
_cell.angle_beta   90.00
_cell.angle_gamma   90.00
#
_symmetry.space_group_name_H-M   'P 1'
#
loop_
_entity.id
_entity.type
_entity.pdbx_description
1 polymer ?
#
loop_
_entity_poly.entity_id
_entity_poly.type
_entity_poly.pdbx_seq_one_letter_code
_entity_poly.pdbx_strand_id
1 'polypeptide(L)'
;MAEAPADISDARESLCGADKAALDAALAQAGVPDKQIKMRRQQIWSWLYTHGVHDFDAMHNVAKAVRAGLAENFSLARLDIAQAQYSDDGTRKWLYRLHDGHEIETVYIPEAGRGTLCVSSQVGCTLACRFCHTGTQRLVRNLTTAEITGQLVAARDALDDWPTGTASNTGTRKITNIVMMGMGEPLYNTDNVIAALNVMSDGDGLALSRRRITLSTSGVVPDIARMGAETDVMLAISLHAVRDDLRDELVPLNKKYPIADLLDACRAYPGLSNARRITFEYVMLKGVNDTDADARELVRLLAGIPAKINLIPFNPWPNSPYECAEWDRIEAFADIVNRAGYASPVRTPRGRDIMAACGQLKSQSVKETAAARKMAELEAKKLHRPIA
;
A
#
# COMPACT_ATOMS: atom_id res chain seq x y z
N MET A 1 9.44 -23.31 -12.62
CA MET A 1 10.43 -23.87 -11.68
C MET A 1 10.23 -23.12 -10.38
N ALA A 2 9.93 -23.82 -9.28
CA ALA A 2 9.77 -23.17 -7.99
C ALA A 2 11.16 -22.73 -7.51
N GLU A 3 11.42 -21.42 -7.47
CA GLU A 3 12.57 -20.87 -6.78
C GLU A 3 12.48 -21.21 -5.28
N ALA A 4 13.64 -21.47 -4.68
CA ALA A 4 13.75 -21.76 -3.26
C ALA A 4 13.12 -20.62 -2.43
N PRO A 5 12.51 -20.92 -1.26
CA PRO A 5 12.01 -19.89 -0.36
C PRO A 5 13.13 -18.90 -0.06
N ALA A 6 12.80 -17.60 -0.04
CA ALA A 6 13.74 -16.56 0.33
C ALA A 6 14.29 -16.89 1.73
N ASP A 7 15.61 -17.04 1.82
CA ASP A 7 16.25 -17.40 3.07
C ASP A 7 16.22 -16.20 4.02
N ILE A 8 15.27 -16.20 4.95
CA ILE A 8 15.22 -15.25 6.06
C ILE A 8 16.44 -15.36 6.99
N SER A 9 17.35 -16.32 6.76
CA SER A 9 18.61 -16.45 7.50
C SER A 9 19.70 -15.47 7.05
N ASP A 10 19.55 -14.82 5.89
CA ASP A 10 20.49 -13.78 5.48
C ASP A 10 20.24 -12.51 6.31
N ALA A 11 21.03 -12.36 7.38
CA ALA A 11 20.94 -11.23 8.31
C ALA A 11 21.36 -9.88 7.68
N ARG A 12 21.86 -9.87 6.43
CA ARG A 12 22.22 -8.64 5.72
C ARG A 12 20.96 -7.87 5.31
N GLU A 13 21.02 -6.55 5.48
CA GLU A 13 19.97 -5.66 5.01
C GLU A 13 19.78 -5.79 3.50
N SER A 14 18.52 -5.92 3.07
CA SER A 14 18.19 -5.99 1.65
C SER A 14 18.09 -4.59 1.04
N LEU A 15 18.74 -4.39 -0.12
CA LEU A 15 18.56 -3.18 -0.93
C LEU A 15 17.29 -3.24 -1.79
N CYS A 16 16.55 -4.34 -1.76
CA CYS A 16 15.25 -4.43 -2.42
C CYS A 16 14.26 -3.46 -1.75
N GLY A 17 13.75 -2.48 -2.50
CA GLY A 17 12.83 -1.47 -1.98
C GLY A 17 13.51 -0.24 -1.38
N ALA A 18 14.86 -0.19 -1.36
CA ALA A 18 15.62 0.98 -0.94
C ALA A 18 15.32 2.21 -1.81
N ASP A 19 15.15 3.36 -1.16
CA ASP A 19 15.11 4.65 -1.86
C ASP A 19 16.51 5.13 -2.26
N LYS A 20 16.57 6.28 -2.93
CA LYS A 20 17.84 6.83 -3.42
C LYS A 20 18.81 7.16 -2.28
N ALA A 21 18.31 7.61 -1.12
CA ALA A 21 19.15 7.96 0.01
C ALA A 21 19.74 6.71 0.68
N ALA A 22 18.93 5.65 0.83
CA ALA A 22 19.39 4.35 1.32
C ALA A 22 20.43 3.73 0.38
N LEU A 23 20.25 3.81 -0.95
CA LEU A 23 21.27 3.35 -1.89
C LEU A 23 22.56 4.18 -1.86
N ASP A 24 22.46 5.50 -1.70
CA ASP A 24 23.63 6.37 -1.57
C ASP A 24 24.44 6.01 -0.30
N ALA A 25 23.74 5.72 0.82
CA ALA A 25 24.37 5.24 2.05
C ALA A 25 25.02 3.85 1.90
N ALA A 26 24.33 2.90 1.26
CA ALA A 26 24.85 1.57 1.01
C ALA A 26 26.10 1.58 0.12
N LEU A 27 26.11 2.44 -0.90
CA LEU A 27 27.28 2.67 -1.76
C LEU A 27 28.47 3.23 -0.97
N ALA A 28 28.23 4.22 -0.11
CA ALA A 28 29.28 4.77 0.75
C ALA A 28 29.85 3.70 1.70
N GLN A 29 29.00 2.88 2.32
CA GLN A 29 29.42 1.77 3.17
C GLN A 29 30.22 0.72 2.39
N ALA A 30 29.89 0.47 1.13
CA ALA A 30 30.63 -0.40 0.22
C ALA A 30 31.96 0.22 -0.30
N GLY A 31 32.38 1.37 0.22
CA GLY A 31 33.65 2.01 -0.14
C GLY A 31 33.64 2.78 -1.46
N VAL A 32 32.46 3.11 -2.00
CA VAL A 32 32.35 3.90 -3.23
C VAL A 32 32.66 5.37 -2.92
N PRO A 33 33.62 6.00 -3.62
CA PRO A 33 33.95 7.41 -3.38
C PRO A 33 32.74 8.33 -3.64
N ASP A 34 32.55 9.36 -2.82
CA ASP A 34 31.41 10.31 -2.90
C ASP A 34 31.17 10.85 -4.32
N LYS A 35 32.25 11.16 -5.04
CA LYS A 35 32.19 11.67 -6.42
C LYS A 35 31.55 10.68 -7.42
N GLN A 36 31.52 9.39 -7.09
CA GLN A 36 30.95 8.32 -7.92
C GLN A 36 29.57 7.85 -7.46
N ILE A 37 29.16 8.16 -6.22
CA ILE A 37 27.91 7.65 -5.61
C ILE A 37 26.70 7.89 -6.52
N LYS A 38 26.47 9.12 -6.98
CA LYS A 38 25.32 9.45 -7.84
C LYS A 38 25.26 8.61 -9.12
N MET A 39 26.41 8.39 -9.77
CA MET A 39 26.49 7.59 -10.99
C MET A 39 26.25 6.10 -10.68
N ARG A 40 26.87 5.56 -9.62
CA ARG A 40 26.69 4.16 -9.22
C ARG A 40 25.27 3.87 -8.74
N ARG A 41 24.66 4.81 -8.02
CA ARG A 41 23.26 4.74 -7.63
C ARG A 41 22.37 4.57 -8.85
N GLN A 42 22.56 5.37 -9.90
CA GLN A 42 21.74 5.25 -11.11
C GLN A 42 21.87 3.87 -11.78
N GLN A 43 23.09 3.31 -11.81
CA GLN A 43 23.31 1.96 -12.35
C GLN A 43 22.55 0.92 -11.52
N ILE A 44 22.72 0.93 -10.20
CA ILE A 44 22.05 -0.01 -9.29
C ILE A 44 20.53 0.17 -9.33
N TRP A 45 20.05 1.40 -9.32
CA TRP A 45 18.62 1.74 -9.38
C TRP A 45 17.94 1.07 -10.57
N SER A 46 18.55 1.16 -11.76
CA SER A 46 18.03 0.51 -12.96
C SER A 46 18.04 -1.02 -12.85
N TRP A 47 19.10 -1.62 -12.32
CA TRP A 47 19.15 -3.07 -12.10
C TRP A 47 18.09 -3.56 -11.12
N LEU A 48 17.85 -2.83 -10.03
CA LEU A 48 16.84 -3.18 -9.04
C LEU A 48 15.42 -3.01 -9.59
N TYR A 49 15.14 -1.90 -10.26
CA TYR A 49 13.77 -1.45 -10.49
C TYR A 49 13.31 -1.49 -11.94
N THR A 50 14.24 -1.54 -12.89
CA THR A 50 13.92 -1.82 -14.30
C THR A 50 14.02 -3.31 -14.58
N HIS A 51 15.06 -3.98 -14.04
CA HIS A 51 15.39 -5.36 -14.39
C HIS A 51 15.04 -6.40 -13.33
N GLY A 52 14.81 -6.00 -12.07
CA GLY A 52 14.40 -6.91 -11.00
C GLY A 52 15.45 -7.96 -10.65
N VAL A 53 16.75 -7.63 -10.71
CA VAL A 53 17.80 -8.64 -10.46
C VAL A 53 17.79 -9.17 -9.02
N HIS A 54 18.23 -10.42 -8.86
CA HIS A 54 18.36 -11.12 -7.57
C HIS A 54 19.81 -11.27 -7.12
N ASP A 55 20.77 -10.90 -7.97
CA ASP A 55 22.20 -11.03 -7.71
C ASP A 55 22.94 -9.77 -8.15
N PHE A 56 23.85 -9.28 -7.29
CA PHE A 56 24.75 -8.19 -7.63
C PHE A 56 25.61 -8.54 -8.84
N ASP A 57 25.97 -9.80 -9.05
CA ASP A 57 26.79 -10.23 -10.19
C ASP A 57 26.08 -10.07 -11.55
N ALA A 58 24.76 -9.94 -11.58
CA ALA A 58 24.02 -9.59 -12.80
C ALA A 58 24.27 -8.14 -13.26
N MET A 59 24.80 -7.27 -12.39
CA MET A 59 24.98 -5.85 -12.68
C MET A 59 26.23 -5.57 -13.54
N HIS A 60 26.23 -6.01 -14.80
CA HIS A 60 27.43 -6.05 -15.66
C HIS A 60 28.10 -4.69 -15.92
N ASN A 61 27.37 -3.58 -15.80
CA ASN A 61 27.91 -2.22 -15.95
C ASN A 61 28.40 -1.60 -14.63
N VAL A 62 28.36 -2.35 -13.53
CA VAL A 62 28.86 -1.97 -12.20
C VAL A 62 30.23 -2.64 -11.98
N ALA A 63 31.21 -1.86 -11.54
CA ALA A 63 32.57 -2.35 -11.32
C ALA A 63 32.59 -3.53 -10.32
N LYS A 64 33.41 -4.55 -10.59
CA LYS A 64 33.50 -5.78 -9.78
C LYS A 64 33.73 -5.50 -8.28
N ALA A 65 34.59 -4.53 -7.95
CA ALA A 65 34.85 -4.13 -6.57
C ALA A 65 33.60 -3.58 -5.86
N VAL A 66 32.76 -2.83 -6.57
CA VAL A 66 31.51 -2.28 -6.02
C VAL A 66 30.48 -3.39 -5.81
N ARG A 67 30.32 -4.30 -6.78
CA ARG A 67 29.45 -5.47 -6.64
C ARG A 67 29.85 -6.34 -5.44
N ALA A 68 31.14 -6.59 -5.28
CA ALA A 68 31.67 -7.35 -4.15
C ALA A 68 31.43 -6.65 -2.80
N GLY A 69 31.72 -5.34 -2.70
CA GLY A 69 31.49 -4.58 -1.47
C GLY A 69 30.00 -4.53 -1.08
N LEU A 70 29.10 -4.45 -2.05
CA LEU A 70 27.65 -4.56 -1.80
C LEU A 70 27.26 -5.96 -1.37
N ALA A 71 27.74 -7.00 -2.06
CA ALA A 71 27.48 -8.40 -1.71
C ALA A 71 28.10 -8.83 -0.38
N GLU A 72 29.08 -8.12 0.16
CA GLU A 72 29.62 -8.39 1.49
C GLU A 72 28.69 -7.86 2.60
N ASN A 73 28.04 -6.72 2.37
CA ASN A 73 27.32 -5.97 3.41
C ASN A 73 25.78 -6.07 3.29
N PHE A 74 25.28 -6.34 2.09
CA PHE A 74 23.86 -6.25 1.76
C PHE A 74 23.38 -7.50 1.01
N SER A 75 22.07 -7.67 0.96
CA SER A 75 21.38 -8.67 0.16
C SER A 75 20.46 -8.01 -0.88
N LEU A 76 19.91 -8.82 -1.78
CA LEU A 76 18.80 -8.44 -2.65
C LEU A 76 17.54 -9.26 -2.34
N ALA A 77 17.45 -9.81 -1.12
CA ALA A 77 16.36 -10.67 -0.69
C ALA A 77 15.01 -9.95 -0.85
N ARG A 78 14.00 -10.70 -1.31
CA ARG A 78 12.62 -10.24 -1.41
C ARG A 78 11.90 -10.48 -0.09
N LEU A 79 10.69 -9.92 0.02
CA LEU A 79 9.80 -10.32 1.10
C LEU A 79 9.46 -11.80 0.98
N ASP A 80 9.57 -12.53 2.09
CA ASP A 80 9.28 -13.96 2.14
C ASP A 80 7.78 -14.22 1.99
N ILE A 81 7.39 -15.07 1.05
CA ILE A 81 5.98 -15.45 0.85
C ILE A 81 5.65 -16.59 1.79
N ALA A 82 5.19 -16.26 2.99
CA ALA A 82 4.73 -17.23 3.97
C ALA A 82 3.49 -18.01 3.48
N GLN A 83 2.61 -17.34 2.72
CA GLN A 83 1.44 -17.98 2.11
C GLN A 83 1.03 -17.26 0.82
N ALA A 84 0.56 -18.02 -0.16
CA ALA A 84 -0.09 -17.50 -1.37
C ALA A 84 -1.48 -18.12 -1.54
N GLN A 85 -2.48 -17.30 -1.85
CA GLN A 85 -3.84 -17.71 -2.15
C GLN A 85 -4.29 -17.17 -3.51
N TYR A 86 -5.08 -17.97 -4.23
CA TYR A 86 -5.53 -17.67 -5.58
C TYR A 86 -7.05 -17.81 -5.62
N SER A 87 -7.73 -16.75 -6.03
CA SER A 87 -9.17 -16.70 -6.21
C SER A 87 -9.56 -17.20 -7.59
N ASP A 88 -10.77 -17.74 -7.71
CA ASP A 88 -11.37 -18.12 -8.99
C ASP A 88 -11.52 -16.93 -9.96
N ASP A 89 -11.61 -15.69 -9.43
CA ASP A 89 -11.69 -14.47 -10.23
C ASP A 89 -10.32 -13.95 -10.71
N GLY A 90 -9.25 -14.71 -10.45
CA GLY A 90 -7.86 -14.38 -10.76
C GLY A 90 -7.14 -13.52 -9.72
N THR A 91 -7.85 -13.01 -8.69
CA THR A 91 -7.23 -12.25 -7.59
C THR A 91 -6.20 -13.12 -6.88
N ARG A 92 -5.04 -12.55 -6.56
CA ARG A 92 -3.98 -13.23 -5.80
C ARG A 92 -3.74 -12.48 -4.51
N LYS A 93 -3.59 -13.22 -3.40
CA LYS A 93 -3.21 -12.65 -2.11
C LYS A 93 -1.94 -13.32 -1.63
N TRP A 94 -0.99 -12.51 -1.20
CA TRP A 94 0.26 -12.97 -0.59
C TRP A 94 0.31 -12.49 0.85
N LEU A 95 0.64 -13.42 1.75
CA LEU A 95 1.06 -13.13 3.12
C LEU A 95 2.58 -13.07 3.12
N TYR A 96 3.11 -11.87 3.28
CA TYR A 96 4.55 -11.65 3.36
C TYR A 96 5.00 -11.67 4.81
N ARG A 97 6.08 -12.41 5.09
CA ARG A 97 6.79 -12.35 6.37
C ARG A 97 7.93 -11.34 6.28
N LEU A 98 7.95 -10.43 7.24
CA LEU A 98 8.95 -9.39 7.40
C LEU A 98 10.13 -9.92 8.22
N HIS A 99 11.26 -9.21 8.18
CA HIS A 99 12.50 -9.64 8.85
C HIS A 99 12.34 -9.82 10.38
N ASP A 100 11.40 -9.11 10.98
CA ASP A 100 11.08 -9.18 12.41
C ASP A 100 9.98 -10.20 12.73
N GLY A 101 9.64 -11.07 11.77
CA GLY A 101 8.67 -12.15 11.93
C GLY A 101 7.21 -11.71 11.86
N HIS A 102 6.93 -10.41 11.77
CA HIS A 102 5.58 -9.91 11.52
C HIS A 102 5.14 -10.18 10.08
N GLU A 103 3.83 -10.15 9.86
CA GLU A 103 3.22 -10.53 8.59
C GLU A 103 2.26 -9.45 8.09
N ILE A 104 2.29 -9.21 6.79
CA ILE A 104 1.39 -8.30 6.08
C ILE A 104 0.81 -8.98 4.85
N GLU A 105 -0.37 -8.51 4.43
CA GLU A 105 -1.00 -9.00 3.22
C GLU A 105 -0.88 -7.99 2.07
N THR A 106 -0.71 -8.50 0.86
CA THR A 106 -0.73 -7.74 -0.40
C THR A 106 -1.65 -8.46 -1.39
N VAL A 107 -2.45 -7.71 -2.14
CA VAL A 107 -3.45 -8.29 -3.06
C VAL A 107 -3.22 -7.79 -4.48
N TYR A 108 -3.12 -8.69 -5.45
CA TYR A 108 -3.15 -8.36 -6.87
C TYR A 108 -4.53 -8.67 -7.46
N ILE A 109 -5.12 -7.68 -8.13
CA ILE A 109 -6.45 -7.72 -8.71
C ILE A 109 -6.33 -7.53 -10.24
N PRO A 110 -6.41 -8.61 -11.04
CA PRO A 110 -6.37 -8.51 -12.50
C PRO A 110 -7.73 -8.06 -13.06
N GLU A 111 -7.71 -7.21 -14.07
CA GLU A 111 -8.90 -6.78 -14.82
C GLU A 111 -8.58 -6.71 -16.32
N ALA A 112 -9.61 -6.55 -17.16
CA ALA A 112 -9.40 -6.38 -18.59
C ALA A 112 -8.52 -5.15 -18.87
N GLY A 113 -7.29 -5.38 -19.36
CA GLY A 113 -6.35 -4.33 -19.74
C GLY A 113 -5.65 -3.59 -18.58
N ARG A 114 -5.82 -4.02 -17.32
CA ARG A 114 -5.09 -3.47 -16.17
C ARG A 114 -4.94 -4.49 -15.05
N GLY A 115 -3.95 -4.29 -14.18
CA GLY A 115 -3.89 -5.00 -12.90
C GLY A 115 -3.50 -4.05 -11.77
N THR A 116 -4.18 -4.21 -10.65
CA THR A 116 -4.04 -3.33 -9.48
C THR A 116 -3.41 -4.08 -8.34
N LEU A 117 -2.34 -3.55 -7.78
CA LEU A 117 -1.72 -4.07 -6.56
C LEU A 117 -2.16 -3.22 -5.36
N CYS A 118 -2.76 -3.88 -4.39
CA CYS A 118 -3.19 -3.32 -3.11
C CYS A 118 -2.07 -3.53 -2.08
N VAL A 119 -1.48 -2.43 -1.63
CA VAL A 119 -0.26 -2.41 -0.81
C VAL A 119 -0.58 -1.97 0.62
N SER A 120 0.03 -2.66 1.59
CA SER A 120 -0.06 -2.36 3.02
C SER A 120 0.97 -1.29 3.41
N SER A 121 0.64 -0.46 4.40
CA SER A 121 1.50 0.61 4.94
C SER A 121 1.88 0.41 6.41
N GLN A 122 1.19 -0.47 7.12
CA GLN A 122 1.44 -0.79 8.54
C GLN A 122 1.19 -2.28 8.81
N VAL A 123 1.75 -2.78 9.92
CA VAL A 123 1.37 -4.07 10.50
C VAL A 123 0.21 -3.83 11.48
N GLY A 124 -0.99 -4.24 11.08
CA GLY A 124 -2.24 -3.86 11.76
C GLY A 124 -2.69 -2.45 11.39
N CYS A 125 -3.63 -1.87 12.16
CA CYS A 125 -4.10 -0.50 11.92
C CYS A 125 -4.47 0.20 13.24
N THR A 126 -4.28 1.51 13.32
CA THR A 126 -4.61 2.32 14.51
C THR A 126 -6.07 2.78 14.57
N LEU A 127 -6.77 2.78 13.43
CA LEU A 127 -8.03 3.52 13.30
C LEU A 127 -9.25 2.79 13.84
N ALA A 128 -9.17 1.47 13.99
CA ALA A 128 -10.25 0.65 14.51
C ALA A 128 -11.61 0.88 13.81
N CYS A 129 -11.60 1.13 12.49
CA CYS A 129 -12.84 1.28 11.70
C CYS A 129 -13.68 0.01 11.85
N ARG A 130 -14.94 0.14 12.28
CA ARG A 130 -15.74 -0.99 12.77
C ARG A 130 -16.14 -1.99 11.68
N PHE A 131 -16.19 -1.55 10.43
CA PHE A 131 -16.48 -2.39 9.27
C PHE A 131 -15.21 -3.06 8.70
N CYS A 132 -14.01 -2.71 9.18
CA CYS A 132 -12.74 -3.23 8.66
C CYS A 132 -12.20 -4.35 9.55
N HIS A 133 -11.92 -5.51 8.97
CA HIS A 133 -11.32 -6.64 9.67
C HIS A 133 -9.92 -6.31 10.19
N THR A 134 -9.11 -5.56 9.43
CA THR A 134 -7.82 -5.02 9.91
C THR A 134 -8.02 -4.08 11.10
N GLY A 135 -9.14 -3.38 11.18
CA GLY A 135 -9.50 -2.53 12.32
C GLY A 135 -9.65 -3.32 13.64
N THR A 136 -9.84 -4.65 13.57
CA THR A 136 -9.84 -5.53 14.75
C THR A 136 -8.43 -5.89 15.25
N GLN A 137 -7.40 -5.63 14.44
CA GLN A 137 -6.00 -5.89 14.76
C GLN A 137 -5.33 -4.58 15.22
N ARG A 138 -4.80 -4.60 16.44
CA ARG A 138 -4.07 -3.45 16.98
C ARG A 138 -2.83 -3.17 16.13
N LEU A 139 -2.51 -1.89 15.93
CA LEU A 139 -1.23 -1.49 15.34
C LEU A 139 -0.06 -2.11 16.10
N VAL A 140 0.82 -2.76 15.36
CA VAL A 140 2.11 -3.24 15.84
C VAL A 140 3.17 -2.17 15.57
N ARG A 141 3.41 -1.84 14.29
CA ARG A 141 4.34 -0.80 13.83
C ARG A 141 4.05 -0.32 12.41
N ASN A 142 4.70 0.77 12.02
CA ASN A 142 4.78 1.23 10.64
C ASN A 142 5.72 0.32 9.81
N LEU A 143 5.42 0.21 8.51
CA LEU A 143 6.34 -0.38 7.55
C LEU A 143 7.40 0.63 7.12
N THR A 144 8.61 0.17 6.83
CA THR A 144 9.65 1.00 6.23
C THR A 144 9.38 1.25 4.75
N THR A 145 10.05 2.24 4.15
CA THR A 145 10.04 2.45 2.69
C THR A 145 10.35 1.18 1.90
N ALA A 146 11.33 0.39 2.38
CA ALA A 146 11.74 -0.86 1.74
C ALA A 146 10.67 -1.95 1.85
N GLU A 147 9.98 -2.07 2.98
CA GLU A 147 8.88 -3.03 3.14
C GLU A 147 7.65 -2.66 2.30
N ILE A 148 7.35 -1.36 2.14
CA ILE A 148 6.24 -0.90 1.29
C ILE A 148 6.58 -1.14 -0.19
N THR A 149 7.77 -0.73 -0.62
CA THR A 149 8.21 -0.89 -2.01
C THR A 149 8.44 -2.37 -2.36
N GLY A 150 8.96 -3.15 -1.42
CA GLY A 150 9.24 -4.57 -1.56
C GLY A 150 8.00 -5.40 -1.88
N GLN A 151 6.81 -4.99 -1.43
CA GLN A 151 5.55 -5.64 -1.83
C GLN A 151 5.33 -5.60 -3.35
N LEU A 152 5.68 -4.49 -4.01
CA LEU A 152 5.59 -4.38 -5.47
C LEU A 152 6.67 -5.20 -6.16
N VAL A 153 7.91 -5.16 -5.67
CA VAL A 153 9.02 -5.91 -6.27
C VAL A 153 8.73 -7.42 -6.19
N ALA A 154 8.36 -7.92 -5.01
CA ALA A 154 8.00 -9.33 -4.81
C ALA A 154 6.76 -9.73 -5.61
N ALA A 155 5.77 -8.85 -5.74
CA ALA A 155 4.61 -9.12 -6.59
C ALA A 155 4.97 -9.18 -8.08
N ARG A 156 5.93 -8.39 -8.55
CA ARG A 156 6.44 -8.49 -9.93
C ARG A 156 7.15 -9.82 -10.17
N ASP A 157 7.96 -10.28 -9.22
CA ASP A 157 8.59 -11.62 -9.28
C ASP A 157 7.51 -12.71 -9.37
N ALA A 158 6.56 -12.71 -8.42
CA ALA A 158 5.49 -13.71 -8.35
C ALA A 158 4.54 -13.72 -9.56
N LEU A 159 4.47 -12.60 -10.29
CA LEU A 159 3.67 -12.47 -11.50
C LEU A 159 4.49 -12.65 -12.77
N ASP A 160 5.81 -12.78 -12.72
CA ASP A 160 6.68 -12.68 -13.90
C ASP A 160 6.32 -11.41 -14.71
N ASP A 161 6.39 -10.26 -14.02
CA ASP A 161 6.01 -8.93 -14.52
C ASP A 161 7.22 -8.00 -14.68
N TRP A 162 8.37 -8.59 -14.99
CA TRP A 162 9.57 -7.84 -15.38
C TRP A 162 9.67 -7.74 -16.90
N PRO A 163 10.21 -6.63 -17.44
CA PRO A 163 10.42 -6.50 -18.87
C PRO A 163 11.35 -7.62 -19.40
N THR A 164 10.96 -8.24 -20.51
CA THR A 164 11.85 -9.15 -21.26
C THR A 164 12.62 -8.33 -22.30
N GLY A 165 13.96 -8.29 -22.19
CA GLY A 165 14.83 -7.54 -23.09
C GLY A 165 15.00 -6.05 -22.73
N THR A 166 15.38 -5.22 -23.70
CA THR A 166 15.77 -3.80 -23.47
C THR A 166 14.62 -2.80 -23.49
N ALA A 167 13.38 -3.24 -23.72
CA ALA A 167 12.22 -2.35 -23.81
C ALA A 167 11.56 -2.19 -22.44
N SER A 168 11.63 -0.99 -21.83
CA SER A 168 11.12 -0.72 -20.49
C SER A 168 9.58 -0.70 -20.36
N ASN A 169 8.83 -0.89 -21.46
CA ASN A 169 7.37 -0.80 -21.45
C ASN A 169 6.73 -1.49 -22.67
N THR A 170 6.81 -2.81 -22.75
CA THR A 170 6.31 -3.64 -23.87
C THR A 170 4.78 -3.73 -23.98
N GLY A 171 4.01 -2.99 -23.15
CA GLY A 171 2.55 -3.08 -23.11
C GLY A 171 2.01 -4.38 -22.48
N THR A 172 2.90 -5.24 -21.98
CA THR A 172 2.56 -6.54 -21.34
C THR A 172 2.57 -6.50 -19.82
N ARG A 173 2.72 -5.30 -19.23
CA ARG A 173 2.83 -5.13 -17.77
C ARG A 173 1.52 -5.55 -17.08
N LYS A 174 1.61 -6.49 -16.14
CA LYS A 174 0.51 -7.03 -15.33
C LYS A 174 0.12 -6.07 -14.21
N ILE A 175 1.07 -5.44 -13.52
CA ILE A 175 0.81 -4.44 -12.49
C ILE A 175 0.89 -3.04 -13.10
N THR A 176 -0.27 -2.45 -13.36
CA THR A 176 -0.36 -1.11 -13.96
C THR A 176 -0.80 -0.04 -12.96
N ASN A 177 -1.37 -0.46 -11.83
CA ASN A 177 -1.97 0.41 -10.83
C ASN A 177 -1.55 0.00 -9.41
N ILE A 178 -1.44 0.98 -8.53
CA ILE A 178 -1.18 0.78 -7.10
C ILE A 178 -2.29 1.47 -6.30
N VAL A 179 -2.79 0.79 -5.27
CA VAL A 179 -3.68 1.40 -4.28
C VAL A 179 -3.13 1.16 -2.87
N MET A 180 -3.02 2.23 -2.08
CA MET A 180 -2.68 2.14 -0.65
C MET A 180 -3.96 1.87 0.14
N MET A 181 -4.52 0.67 -0.04
CA MET A 181 -5.78 0.21 0.56
C MET A 181 -5.61 -1.16 1.24
N GLY A 182 -4.35 -1.56 1.51
CA GLY A 182 -4.03 -2.76 2.26
C GLY A 182 -4.22 -2.56 3.75
N MET A 183 -3.31 -3.12 4.56
CA MET A 183 -3.30 -2.95 6.00
C MET A 183 -2.69 -1.59 6.39
N GLY A 184 -3.37 -0.86 7.28
CA GLY A 184 -2.88 0.38 7.89
C GLY A 184 -3.51 1.66 7.35
N GLU A 185 -3.27 2.77 8.05
CA GLU A 185 -3.57 4.14 7.62
C GLU A 185 -2.29 4.78 7.05
N PRO A 186 -2.19 4.98 5.71
CA PRO A 186 -0.98 5.49 5.08
C PRO A 186 -0.49 6.83 5.66
N LEU A 187 -1.40 7.73 6.05
CA LEU A 187 -1.01 9.05 6.59
C LEU A 187 -0.61 9.04 8.07
N TYR A 188 -0.61 7.88 8.74
CA TYR A 188 0.13 7.69 9.99
C TYR A 188 1.51 7.05 9.78
N ASN A 189 1.88 6.82 8.52
CA ASN A 189 3.20 6.41 8.08
C ASN A 189 3.70 7.29 6.92
N THR A 190 3.42 8.59 7.00
CA THR A 190 3.55 9.55 5.89
C THR A 190 4.93 9.53 5.23
N ASP A 191 6.01 9.58 6.02
CA ASP A 191 7.37 9.70 5.46
C ASP A 191 7.77 8.46 4.65
N ASN A 192 7.57 7.25 5.21
CA ASN A 192 7.88 6.00 4.51
C ASN A 192 6.99 5.80 3.28
N VAL A 193 5.71 6.18 3.38
CA VAL A 193 4.77 6.09 2.25
C VAL A 193 5.17 7.05 1.14
N ILE A 194 5.48 8.32 1.44
CA ILE A 194 5.93 9.30 0.43
C ILE A 194 7.18 8.79 -0.29
N ALA A 195 8.17 8.32 0.47
CA ALA A 195 9.40 7.77 -0.10
C ALA A 195 9.10 6.58 -1.01
N ALA A 196 8.29 5.62 -0.57
CA ALA A 196 7.92 4.44 -1.35
C ALA A 196 7.15 4.80 -2.63
N LEU A 197 6.17 5.70 -2.56
CA LEU A 197 5.42 6.16 -3.74
C LEU A 197 6.33 6.86 -4.75
N ASN A 198 7.35 7.59 -4.28
CA ASN A 198 8.37 8.18 -5.14
C ASN A 198 9.28 7.12 -5.79
N VAL A 199 9.63 6.04 -5.08
CA VAL A 199 10.34 4.90 -5.69
C VAL A 199 9.48 4.22 -6.77
N MET A 200 8.22 3.92 -6.46
CA MET A 200 7.28 3.26 -7.38
C MET A 200 7.02 4.06 -8.66
N SER A 201 7.04 5.39 -8.57
CA SER A 201 6.75 6.29 -9.68
C SER A 201 7.98 6.85 -10.40
N ASP A 202 9.19 6.55 -9.93
CA ASP A 202 10.43 7.04 -10.53
C ASP A 202 10.58 6.52 -11.97
N GLY A 203 10.80 7.46 -12.90
CA GLY A 203 10.83 7.18 -14.33
C GLY A 203 12.02 6.32 -14.79
N ASP A 204 13.09 6.28 -14.00
CA ASP A 204 14.29 5.49 -14.29
C ASP A 204 14.26 4.12 -13.58
N GLY A 205 13.18 3.81 -12.86
CA GLY A 205 13.01 2.58 -12.09
C GLY A 205 11.71 1.85 -12.43
N LEU A 206 10.83 1.73 -11.43
CA LEU A 206 9.57 0.97 -11.54
C LEU A 206 8.58 1.65 -12.51
N ALA A 207 8.71 2.97 -12.70
CA ALA A 207 8.05 3.78 -13.72
C ALA A 207 6.52 3.57 -13.77
N LEU A 208 5.85 3.57 -12.62
CA LEU A 208 4.39 3.61 -12.55
C LEU A 208 3.91 5.07 -12.65
N SER A 209 2.90 5.30 -13.50
CA SER A 209 2.30 6.63 -13.61
C SER A 209 1.69 7.05 -12.27
N ARG A 210 2.02 8.26 -11.79
CA ARG A 210 1.42 8.85 -10.59
C ARG A 210 -0.11 8.92 -10.66
N ARG A 211 -0.69 9.03 -11.88
CA ARG A 211 -2.15 8.97 -12.13
C ARG A 211 -2.77 7.58 -11.94
N ARG A 212 -1.95 6.53 -11.86
CA ARG A 212 -2.36 5.14 -11.62
C ARG A 212 -2.01 4.65 -10.22
N ILE A 213 -1.46 5.54 -9.39
CA ILE A 213 -1.19 5.32 -7.97
C ILE A 213 -2.25 6.09 -7.20
N THR A 214 -2.97 5.43 -6.30
CA THR A 214 -3.99 6.05 -5.46
C THR A 214 -3.70 5.80 -3.99
N LEU A 215 -3.54 6.87 -3.22
CA LEU A 215 -3.48 6.79 -1.78
C LEU A 215 -4.87 6.93 -1.20
N SER A 216 -5.29 5.99 -0.35
CA SER A 216 -6.52 6.11 0.44
C SER A 216 -6.19 6.53 1.86
N THR A 217 -6.97 7.46 2.41
CA THR A 217 -6.85 7.86 3.83
C THR A 217 -8.23 7.97 4.47
N SER A 218 -8.30 7.68 5.76
CA SER A 218 -9.49 7.92 6.59
C SER A 218 -9.59 9.38 7.07
N GLY A 219 -8.62 10.23 6.72
CA GLY A 219 -8.68 11.66 6.95
C GLY A 219 -7.73 12.17 8.03
N VAL A 220 -6.44 11.83 7.95
CA VAL A 220 -5.41 12.52 8.75
C VAL A 220 -5.16 13.90 8.15
N VAL A 221 -6.04 14.84 8.50
CA VAL A 221 -6.15 16.19 7.88
C VAL A 221 -4.81 16.90 7.68
N PRO A 222 -3.91 16.99 8.67
CA PRO A 222 -2.65 17.73 8.51
C PRO A 222 -1.73 17.21 7.39
N ASP A 223 -1.81 15.92 7.07
CA ASP A 223 -0.90 15.27 6.11
C ASP A 223 -1.47 15.17 4.69
N ILE A 224 -2.76 15.47 4.49
CA ILE A 224 -3.41 15.36 3.16
C ILE A 224 -2.72 16.29 2.14
N ALA A 225 -2.53 17.56 2.48
CA ALA A 225 -1.90 18.53 1.57
C ALA A 225 -0.44 18.19 1.29
N ARG A 226 0.30 17.78 2.33
CA ARG A 226 1.70 17.36 2.24
C ARG A 226 1.87 16.18 1.29
N MET A 227 1.04 15.15 1.43
CA MET A 227 1.06 13.98 0.55
C MET A 227 0.89 14.37 -0.92
N GLY A 228 -0.06 15.25 -1.23
CA GLY A 228 -0.27 15.75 -2.60
C GLY A 228 0.92 16.53 -3.14
N ALA A 229 1.51 17.41 -2.33
CA ALA A 229 2.63 18.24 -2.73
C ALA A 229 3.91 17.44 -3.01
N GLU A 230 4.19 16.41 -2.21
CA GLU A 230 5.43 15.63 -2.30
C GLU A 230 5.35 14.43 -3.26
N THR A 231 4.15 14.01 -3.67
CA THR A 231 3.99 12.79 -4.48
C THR A 231 3.10 12.95 -5.71
N ASP A 232 2.28 13.99 -5.83
CA ASP A 232 1.42 14.19 -7.01
C ASP A 232 0.55 12.97 -7.42
N VAL A 233 0.29 12.03 -6.49
CA VAL A 233 -0.54 10.84 -6.75
C VAL A 233 -2.03 11.17 -6.75
N MET A 234 -2.88 10.18 -7.04
CA MET A 234 -4.33 10.31 -6.87
C MET A 234 -4.72 10.13 -5.40
N LEU A 235 -5.75 10.86 -4.94
CA LEU A 235 -6.27 10.77 -3.58
C LEU A 235 -7.63 10.08 -3.55
N ALA A 236 -7.78 9.15 -2.60
CA ALA A 236 -9.04 8.59 -2.17
C ALA A 236 -9.29 8.87 -0.69
N ILE A 237 -10.55 9.13 -0.33
CA ILE A 237 -10.98 9.43 1.03
C ILE A 237 -11.98 8.38 1.47
N SER A 238 -11.66 7.66 2.55
CA SER A 238 -12.53 6.73 3.25
C SER A 238 -13.57 7.51 4.08
N LEU A 239 -14.64 7.98 3.43
CA LEU A 239 -15.65 8.85 4.05
C LEU A 239 -16.69 8.04 4.83
N HIS A 240 -17.40 7.14 4.14
CA HIS A 240 -18.31 6.12 4.70
C HIS A 240 -19.52 6.59 5.52
N ALA A 241 -19.66 7.87 5.84
CA ALA A 241 -20.83 8.45 6.47
C ALA A 241 -20.92 9.94 6.14
N VAL A 242 -22.13 10.48 6.18
CA VAL A 242 -22.44 11.88 5.83
C VAL A 242 -22.80 12.75 7.04
N ARG A 243 -22.69 12.19 8.24
CA ARG A 243 -22.92 12.89 9.51
C ARG A 243 -21.85 12.46 10.50
N ASP A 244 -21.41 13.40 11.34
CA ASP A 244 -20.31 13.16 12.28
C ASP A 244 -20.64 12.11 13.33
N ASP A 245 -21.88 12.04 13.81
CA ASP A 245 -22.31 11.06 14.82
C ASP A 245 -22.12 9.61 14.34
N LEU A 246 -22.52 9.32 13.11
CA LEU A 246 -22.33 8.02 12.50
C LEU A 246 -20.88 7.79 12.11
N ARG A 247 -20.19 8.82 11.61
CA ARG A 247 -18.79 8.70 11.19
C ARG A 247 -17.86 8.47 12.39
N ASP A 248 -18.15 9.08 13.53
CA ASP A 248 -17.47 8.84 14.82
C ASP A 248 -17.55 7.38 15.28
N GLU A 249 -18.63 6.69 14.90
CA GLU A 249 -18.80 5.27 15.14
C GLU A 249 -18.02 4.42 14.14
N LEU A 250 -18.26 4.64 12.84
CA LEU A 250 -17.72 3.80 11.77
C LEU A 250 -16.22 4.02 11.56
N VAL A 251 -15.76 5.26 11.66
CA VAL A 251 -14.39 5.73 11.43
C VAL A 251 -13.97 6.64 12.60
N PRO A 252 -13.54 6.08 13.74
CA PRO A 252 -13.29 6.84 14.98
C PRO A 252 -12.33 8.03 14.88
N LEU A 253 -11.51 8.11 13.83
CA LEU A 253 -10.68 9.28 13.51
C LEU A 253 -11.49 10.57 13.36
N ASN A 254 -12.76 10.46 12.98
CA ASN A 254 -13.66 11.60 12.81
C ASN A 254 -13.78 12.47 14.05
N LYS A 255 -13.68 11.87 15.25
CA LYS A 255 -13.69 12.61 16.53
C LYS A 255 -12.54 13.61 16.66
N LYS A 256 -11.43 13.34 15.98
CA LYS A 256 -10.26 14.22 15.92
C LYS A 256 -10.33 15.17 14.73
N TYR A 257 -10.81 14.68 13.59
CA TYR A 257 -10.93 15.42 12.34
C TYR A 257 -12.34 15.23 11.76
N PRO A 258 -13.31 16.08 12.16
CA PRO A 258 -14.69 16.01 11.69
C PRO A 258 -14.81 16.14 10.17
N ILE A 259 -15.99 15.80 9.63
CA ILE A 259 -16.24 15.81 8.18
C ILE A 259 -15.93 17.18 7.56
N ALA A 260 -16.28 18.28 8.23
CA ALA A 260 -16.02 19.63 7.72
C ALA A 260 -14.51 19.88 7.48
N ASP A 261 -13.67 19.62 8.49
CA ASP A 261 -12.21 19.79 8.41
C ASP A 261 -11.60 18.88 7.33
N LEU A 262 -12.11 17.65 7.22
CA LEU A 262 -11.70 16.71 6.18
C LEU A 262 -12.00 17.24 4.77
N LEU A 263 -13.21 17.75 4.56
CA LEU A 263 -13.62 18.27 3.25
C LEU A 263 -12.87 19.56 2.90
N ASP A 264 -12.56 20.41 3.88
CA ASP A 264 -11.73 21.60 3.67
C ASP A 264 -10.30 21.23 3.27
N ALA A 265 -9.71 20.21 3.91
CA ALA A 265 -8.42 19.67 3.48
C ALA A 265 -8.48 19.06 2.06
N CYS A 266 -9.59 18.42 1.71
CA CYS A 266 -9.82 17.91 0.35
C CYS A 266 -9.89 19.04 -0.68
N ARG A 267 -10.59 20.14 -0.39
CA ARG A 267 -10.66 21.32 -1.26
C ARG A 267 -9.29 21.95 -1.49
N ALA A 268 -8.41 21.87 -0.49
CA ALA A 268 -7.04 22.38 -0.57
C ALA A 268 -6.03 21.40 -1.21
N TYR A 269 -6.47 20.24 -1.70
CA TYR A 269 -5.55 19.24 -2.23
C TYR A 269 -4.82 19.73 -3.51
N PRO A 270 -3.48 19.65 -3.56
CA PRO A 270 -2.70 20.11 -4.71
C PRO A 270 -3.11 19.46 -6.04
N GLY A 271 -3.32 20.27 -7.08
CA GLY A 271 -3.63 19.80 -8.42
C GLY A 271 -5.07 19.29 -8.64
N LEU A 272 -5.95 19.46 -7.64
CA LEU A 272 -7.36 19.11 -7.71
C LEU A 272 -8.04 19.79 -8.92
N SER A 273 -8.67 18.98 -9.76
CA SER A 273 -9.38 19.45 -10.96
C SER A 273 -10.33 18.36 -11.49
N ASN A 274 -11.14 18.67 -12.49
CA ASN A 274 -11.97 17.65 -13.17
C ASN A 274 -11.15 16.52 -13.83
N ALA A 275 -9.89 16.81 -14.18
CA ALA A 275 -8.95 15.80 -14.69
C ALA A 275 -8.29 14.97 -13.56
N ARG A 276 -8.20 15.54 -12.36
CA ARG A 276 -7.62 14.91 -11.15
C ARG A 276 -8.60 15.02 -9.99
N ARG A 277 -9.64 14.21 -10.06
CA ARG A 277 -10.71 14.17 -9.07
C ARG A 277 -10.31 13.36 -7.85
N ILE A 278 -10.77 13.78 -6.67
CA ILE A 278 -10.70 12.96 -5.44
C ILE A 278 -11.74 11.86 -5.54
N THR A 279 -11.39 10.65 -5.12
CA THR A 279 -12.35 9.54 -5.02
C THR A 279 -12.84 9.44 -3.58
N PHE A 280 -14.13 9.56 -3.34
CA PHE A 280 -14.73 9.31 -2.04
C PHE A 280 -15.20 7.86 -2.00
N GLU A 281 -14.59 7.06 -1.14
CA GLU A 281 -14.95 5.67 -0.90
C GLU A 281 -16.11 5.64 0.11
N TYR A 282 -17.19 4.93 -0.25
CA TYR A 282 -18.40 4.83 0.56
C TYR A 282 -18.83 3.37 0.67
N VAL A 283 -18.69 2.76 1.85
CA VAL A 283 -19.08 1.37 2.07
C VAL A 283 -20.58 1.30 2.29
N MET A 284 -21.24 0.34 1.64
CA MET A 284 -22.70 0.23 1.65
C MET A 284 -23.15 -0.74 2.74
N LEU A 285 -23.50 -0.20 3.90
CA LEU A 285 -23.92 -0.95 5.09
C LEU A 285 -25.44 -0.89 5.22
N LYS A 286 -26.08 -2.06 5.18
CA LYS A 286 -27.54 -2.23 5.17
C LYS A 286 -28.19 -1.55 6.37
N GLY A 287 -29.07 -0.57 6.11
CA GLY A 287 -29.83 0.13 7.14
C GLY A 287 -29.00 1.03 8.06
N VAL A 288 -27.73 1.28 7.73
CA VAL A 288 -26.81 2.09 8.54
C VAL A 288 -26.48 3.41 7.85
N ASN A 289 -26.11 3.35 6.56
CA ASN A 289 -25.64 4.52 5.81
C ASN A 289 -26.10 4.49 4.33
N ASP A 290 -27.10 3.69 4.00
CA ASP A 290 -27.49 3.37 2.61
C ASP A 290 -28.84 3.99 2.20
N THR A 291 -29.34 4.99 2.93
CA THR A 291 -30.64 5.60 2.63
C THR A 291 -30.56 6.63 1.50
N ASP A 292 -31.70 6.93 0.87
CA ASP A 292 -31.78 8.05 -0.08
C ASP A 292 -31.37 9.40 0.55
N ALA A 293 -31.67 9.60 1.83
CA ALA A 293 -31.30 10.82 2.55
C ALA A 293 -29.78 10.92 2.67
N ASP A 294 -29.11 9.81 2.96
CA ASP A 294 -27.64 9.74 2.99
C ASP A 294 -27.04 10.07 1.61
N ALA A 295 -27.62 9.55 0.52
CA ALA A 295 -27.18 9.85 -0.84
C ALA A 295 -27.29 11.34 -1.19
N ARG A 296 -28.42 11.98 -0.84
CA ARG A 296 -28.64 13.41 -1.09
C ARG A 296 -27.72 14.28 -0.24
N GLU A 297 -27.49 13.90 1.00
CA GLU A 297 -26.58 14.60 1.89
C GLU A 297 -25.12 14.46 1.44
N LEU A 298 -24.72 13.28 0.94
CA LEU A 298 -23.40 13.07 0.34
C LEU A 298 -23.17 14.06 -0.82
N VAL A 299 -24.14 14.18 -1.71
CA VAL A 299 -24.11 15.14 -2.83
C VAL A 299 -23.95 16.58 -2.32
N ARG A 300 -24.69 16.95 -1.27
CA ARG A 300 -24.62 18.29 -0.67
C ARG A 300 -23.25 18.57 -0.08
N LEU A 301 -22.67 17.64 0.66
CA LEU A 301 -21.36 17.78 1.30
C LEU A 301 -20.23 17.93 0.28
N LEU A 302 -20.28 17.16 -0.80
CA LEU A 302 -19.24 17.16 -1.84
C LEU A 302 -19.36 18.31 -2.83
N ALA A 303 -20.40 19.14 -2.74
CA ALA A 303 -20.60 20.30 -3.58
C ALA A 303 -19.33 21.17 -3.68
N GLY A 304 -18.91 21.44 -4.92
CA GLY A 304 -17.72 22.23 -5.22
C GLY A 304 -16.39 21.47 -5.19
N ILE A 305 -16.39 20.17 -4.87
CA ILE A 305 -15.20 19.33 -4.91
C ILE A 305 -15.23 18.51 -6.20
N PRO A 306 -14.24 18.63 -7.11
CA PRO A 306 -14.09 17.71 -8.23
C PRO A 306 -13.91 16.27 -7.72
N ALA A 307 -14.99 15.49 -7.79
CA ALA A 307 -15.07 14.21 -7.11
C ALA A 307 -15.63 13.07 -7.98
N LYS A 308 -15.35 11.85 -7.54
CA LYS A 308 -16.05 10.62 -7.90
C LYS A 308 -16.44 9.92 -6.60
N ILE A 309 -17.56 9.19 -6.59
CA ILE A 309 -18.00 8.44 -5.42
C ILE A 309 -17.92 6.96 -5.76
N ASN A 310 -16.99 6.23 -5.15
CA ASN A 310 -16.89 4.79 -5.33
C ASN A 310 -17.73 4.10 -4.26
N LEU A 311 -18.86 3.51 -4.67
CA LEU A 311 -19.69 2.73 -3.75
C LEU A 311 -19.09 1.33 -3.62
N ILE A 312 -18.82 0.91 -2.39
CA ILE A 312 -18.23 -0.39 -2.08
C ILE A 312 -19.30 -1.25 -1.42
N PRO A 313 -19.85 -2.27 -2.13
CA PRO A 313 -20.64 -3.31 -1.47
C PRO A 313 -19.81 -3.93 -0.34
N PHE A 314 -20.38 -3.97 0.86
CA PHE A 314 -19.67 -4.46 2.04
C PHE A 314 -19.23 -5.92 1.84
N ASN A 315 -17.99 -6.21 2.23
CA ASN A 315 -17.46 -7.57 2.22
C ASN A 315 -17.50 -8.12 3.65
N PRO A 316 -18.44 -9.01 3.97
CA PRO A 316 -18.57 -9.54 5.32
C PRO A 316 -17.34 -10.37 5.70
N TRP A 317 -17.07 -10.43 6.99
CA TRP A 317 -16.02 -11.25 7.60
C TRP A 317 -16.57 -11.90 8.87
N PRO A 318 -15.97 -12.98 9.38
CA PRO A 318 -16.53 -13.72 10.51
C PRO A 318 -16.81 -12.82 11.72
N ASN A 319 -18.07 -12.76 12.16
CA ASN A 319 -18.55 -11.94 13.27
C ASN A 319 -18.57 -10.41 13.00
N SER A 320 -18.55 -9.97 11.73
CA SER A 320 -18.77 -8.56 11.42
C SER A 320 -20.16 -8.11 11.88
N PRO A 321 -20.30 -6.93 12.52
CA PRO A 321 -21.59 -6.47 13.05
C PRO A 321 -22.50 -5.85 11.98
N TYR A 322 -22.09 -5.86 10.71
CA TYR A 322 -22.79 -5.22 9.60
C TYR A 322 -23.12 -6.23 8.49
N GLU A 323 -24.12 -5.87 7.68
CA GLU A 323 -24.52 -6.58 6.48
C GLU A 323 -24.33 -5.70 5.24
N CYS A 324 -24.12 -6.32 4.08
CA CYS A 324 -24.10 -5.61 2.81
C CYS A 324 -25.51 -5.13 2.47
N ALA A 325 -25.62 -3.87 2.03
CA ALA A 325 -26.86 -3.37 1.44
C ALA A 325 -27.28 -4.23 0.24
N GLU A 326 -28.59 -4.34 0.03
CA GLU A 326 -29.16 -5.05 -1.11
C GLU A 326 -28.78 -4.36 -2.43
N TRP A 327 -28.65 -5.12 -3.51
CA TRP A 327 -28.16 -4.58 -4.78
C TRP A 327 -29.03 -3.42 -5.32
N ASP A 328 -30.36 -3.58 -5.32
CA ASP A 328 -31.30 -2.54 -5.74
C ASP A 328 -31.15 -1.25 -4.91
N ARG A 329 -30.80 -1.37 -3.62
CA ARG A 329 -30.56 -0.23 -2.73
C ARG A 329 -29.28 0.50 -3.10
N ILE A 330 -28.22 -0.24 -3.44
CA ILE A 330 -26.94 0.31 -3.90
C ILE A 330 -27.12 1.02 -5.25
N GLU A 331 -27.85 0.40 -6.20
CA GLU A 331 -28.15 1.01 -7.50
C GLU A 331 -28.97 2.30 -7.33
N ALA A 332 -30.00 2.28 -6.49
CA ALA A 332 -30.80 3.48 -6.22
C ALA A 332 -29.98 4.61 -5.56
N PHE A 333 -29.01 4.27 -4.70
CA PHE A 333 -28.06 5.24 -4.12
C PHE A 333 -27.15 5.83 -5.21
N ALA A 334 -26.53 4.97 -6.03
CA ALA A 334 -25.68 5.38 -7.15
C ALA A 334 -26.43 6.30 -8.12
N ASP A 335 -27.68 5.98 -8.43
CA ASP A 335 -28.54 6.75 -9.31
C ASP A 335 -28.79 8.18 -8.80
N ILE A 336 -29.00 8.36 -7.50
CA ILE A 336 -29.15 9.69 -6.89
C ILE A 336 -27.87 10.50 -7.09
N VAL A 337 -26.71 9.90 -6.83
CA VAL A 337 -25.40 10.54 -6.95
C VAL A 337 -25.07 10.86 -8.41
N ASN A 338 -25.35 9.93 -9.33
CA ASN A 338 -25.15 10.10 -10.78
C ASN A 338 -26.03 11.22 -11.34
N ARG A 339 -27.31 11.30 -10.95
CA ARG A 339 -28.22 12.38 -11.37
C ARG A 339 -27.77 13.76 -10.87
N ALA A 340 -27.00 13.82 -9.79
CA ALA A 340 -26.40 15.06 -9.29
C ALA A 340 -25.09 15.46 -10.01
N GLY A 341 -24.63 14.67 -10.99
CA GLY A 341 -23.47 14.98 -11.82
C GLY A 341 -22.15 14.39 -11.33
N TYR A 342 -22.14 13.59 -10.26
CA TYR A 342 -20.95 12.86 -9.83
C TYR A 342 -20.95 11.45 -10.40
N ALA A 343 -19.81 11.02 -10.92
CA ALA A 343 -19.65 9.62 -11.31
C ALA A 343 -19.69 8.72 -10.07
N SER A 344 -20.61 7.76 -10.06
CA SER A 344 -20.81 6.82 -8.95
C SER A 344 -20.69 5.35 -9.39
N PRO A 345 -19.48 4.85 -9.72
CA PRO A 345 -19.30 3.43 -9.98
C PRO A 345 -19.56 2.61 -8.71
N VAL A 346 -20.20 1.46 -8.89
CA VAL A 346 -20.31 0.43 -7.86
C VAL A 346 -19.16 -0.55 -8.05
N ARG A 347 -18.32 -0.71 -7.03
CA ARG A 347 -17.14 -1.57 -7.07
C ARG A 347 -17.54 -3.04 -7.08
N THR A 348 -17.17 -3.77 -8.13
CA THR A 348 -17.30 -5.23 -8.14
C THR A 348 -16.41 -5.84 -7.06
N PRO A 349 -16.96 -6.69 -6.16
CA PRO A 349 -16.15 -7.43 -5.18
C PRO A 349 -15.13 -8.33 -5.88
N ARG A 350 -13.90 -8.40 -5.34
CA ARG A 350 -12.80 -9.20 -5.87
C ARG A 350 -12.08 -9.96 -4.76
N GLY A 351 -11.77 -11.24 -4.99
CA GLY A 351 -11.04 -12.10 -4.05
C GLY A 351 -11.77 -12.37 -2.74
N ARG A 352 -13.11 -12.36 -2.73
CA ARG A 352 -13.92 -12.53 -1.51
C ARG A 352 -13.81 -13.95 -0.94
N ASP A 353 -13.72 -14.95 -1.80
CA ASP A 353 -13.52 -16.37 -1.51
C ASP A 353 -12.24 -16.66 -0.72
N ILE A 354 -11.20 -15.83 -0.92
CA ILE A 354 -9.89 -15.96 -0.25
C ILE A 354 -9.64 -14.87 0.81
N MET A 355 -10.68 -14.16 1.26
CA MET A 355 -10.54 -13.06 2.23
C MET A 355 -9.54 -11.99 1.78
N ALA A 356 -9.60 -11.58 0.51
CA ALA A 356 -8.74 -10.58 -0.10
C ALA A 356 -9.51 -9.31 -0.54
N ALA A 357 -10.82 -9.29 -0.38
CA ALA A 357 -11.61 -8.11 -0.72
C ALA A 357 -11.34 -6.95 0.27
N CYS A 358 -11.66 -5.72 -0.15
CA CYS A 358 -11.45 -4.53 0.68
C CYS A 358 -12.10 -4.70 2.06
N GLY A 359 -11.29 -4.48 3.10
CA GLY A 359 -11.70 -4.59 4.49
C GLY A 359 -11.60 -6.00 5.09
N GLN A 360 -11.19 -7.04 4.36
CA GLN A 360 -11.10 -8.42 4.89
C GLN A 360 -9.70 -8.82 5.37
N LEU A 361 -8.67 -8.03 5.06
CA LEU A 361 -7.27 -8.34 5.38
C LEU A 361 -7.00 -8.38 6.88
N LYS A 362 -6.29 -9.40 7.35
CA LYS A 362 -5.85 -9.55 8.75
C LYS A 362 -4.74 -10.59 8.85
N SER A 363 -3.64 -10.22 9.51
CA SER A 363 -2.57 -11.17 9.84
C SER A 363 -2.67 -11.66 11.29
N GLN A 364 -1.92 -12.71 11.63
CA GLN A 364 -1.84 -13.22 13.01
C GLN A 364 -0.84 -12.43 13.88
N SER A 365 -0.23 -11.37 13.34
CA SER A 365 0.79 -10.59 14.05
C SER A 365 0.23 -9.87 15.28
N VAL A 366 0.94 -10.01 16.40
CA VAL A 366 0.58 -9.39 17.68
C VAL A 366 1.69 -8.43 18.09
N LYS A 367 1.30 -7.32 18.72
CA LYS A 367 2.27 -6.36 19.27
C LYS A 367 3.00 -6.99 20.46
N GLU A 368 4.30 -7.19 20.32
CA GLU A 368 5.14 -7.60 21.45
C GLU A 368 5.21 -6.49 22.51
N THR A 369 5.21 -6.88 23.78
CA THR A 369 5.37 -5.91 24.87
C THR A 369 6.82 -5.41 24.92
N ALA A 370 7.04 -4.18 25.39
CA ALA A 370 8.39 -3.64 25.54
C ALA A 370 9.29 -4.51 26.43
N ALA A 371 8.70 -5.22 27.40
CA ALA A 371 9.41 -6.20 28.23
C ALA A 371 9.84 -7.44 27.44
N ALA A 372 8.96 -7.99 26.61
CA ALA A 372 9.27 -9.13 25.74
C ALA A 372 10.37 -8.78 24.72
N ARG A 373 10.27 -7.60 24.08
CA ARG A 373 11.29 -7.14 23.13
C ARG A 373 12.66 -6.96 23.79
N LYS A 374 12.70 -6.36 24.98
CA LYS A 374 13.94 -6.20 25.76
C LYS A 374 14.52 -7.55 26.18
N MET A 375 13.69 -8.52 26.52
CA MET A 375 14.14 -9.88 26.84
C MET A 375 14.73 -10.58 25.60
N ALA A 376 14.06 -10.50 24.45
CA ALA A 376 14.55 -11.05 23.19
C ALA A 376 15.87 -10.39 22.73
N GLU A 377 15.99 -9.06 22.83
CA GLU A 377 17.22 -8.32 22.55
C GLU A 377 18.38 -8.75 23.49
N LEU A 378 18.08 -9.03 24.77
CA LEU A 378 19.06 -9.52 25.73
C LEU A 378 19.46 -10.97 25.47
N GLU A 379 18.53 -11.83 25.04
CA GLU A 379 18.80 -13.22 24.66
C GLU A 379 19.62 -13.32 23.38
N ALA A 380 19.28 -12.55 22.34
CA ALA A 380 20.05 -12.46 21.11
C ALA A 380 21.50 -12.00 21.38
N LYS A 381 21.70 -11.03 22.28
CA LYS A 381 23.04 -10.58 22.71
C LYS A 381 23.81 -11.63 23.52
N LYS A 382 23.13 -12.51 24.25
CA LYS A 382 23.78 -13.64 24.95
C LYS A 382 24.26 -14.72 23.98
N LEU A 383 23.51 -14.95 22.90
CA LEU A 383 23.86 -15.94 21.87
C LEU A 383 25.09 -15.55 21.04
N HIS A 384 25.38 -14.25 20.91
CA HIS A 384 26.51 -13.70 20.14
C HIS A 384 27.75 -13.40 21.00
N ARG A 385 27.80 -13.88 22.24
CA ARG A 385 28.99 -13.71 23.09
C ARG A 385 30.00 -14.82 22.74
N PRO A 386 31.23 -14.50 22.29
CA PRO A 386 32.21 -15.53 22.01
C PRO A 386 32.46 -16.34 23.28
N ILE A 387 32.41 -17.67 23.15
CA ILE A 387 32.79 -18.60 24.21
C ILE A 387 34.30 -18.36 24.42
N ALA A 388 34.65 -17.85 25.60
CA ALA A 388 36.03 -17.56 26.01
C ALA A 388 36.83 -18.84 26.22
#